data_AF-A0A956RCP4-F1
#
_entry.id   AF-A0A956RCP4-F1
#
_cell.length_a   1.000
_cell.length_b   1.000
_cell.length_c   1.000
_cell.angle_alpha   90.00
_cell.angle_beta   90.00
_cell.angle_gamma   90.00
#
_symmetry.space_group_name_H-M   'P 1'
#
loop_
_entity.id
_entity.type
_entity.pdbx_description
1 polymer ?
#
loop_
_entity_poly.entity_id
_entity_poly.type
_entity_poly.pdbx_seq_one_letter_code
_entity_poly.pdbx_strand_id
1 'polypeptide(L)'
;PGVILNFSTGVVGPDISGPVACLERPKPEVASPGAIARMGTRVRASFEGAVTSLCASWWRSLAVVVVTVAVAVGVGWKLLPKMEYLPTGNRNLIFGIIVPAPGYNPTEMERMGAQVQDQMSKHTGQDVGGVPAISRSFFVGEPSQVFAGSVAEDPNRVKDLLNFVRGVH
;
A
#
# COMPACT_ATOMS: atom_id res chain seq x y z
N PRO A 1 -65.64 -52.09 14.77
CA PRO A 1 -65.18 -53.01 13.71
C PRO A 1 -65.37 -52.37 12.32
N GLY A 2 -64.35 -51.64 11.86
CA GLY A 2 -64.31 -51.06 10.52
C GLY A 2 -63.72 -52.08 9.54
N VAL A 3 -64.43 -52.33 8.45
CA VAL A 3 -63.93 -53.10 7.31
C VAL A 3 -63.61 -52.09 6.22
N ILE A 4 -62.34 -52.01 5.80
CA ILE A 4 -61.88 -51.07 4.77
C ILE A 4 -61.52 -51.87 3.51
N LEU A 5 -62.06 -51.48 2.35
CA LEU A 5 -61.73 -52.05 1.05
C LEU A 5 -60.34 -51.56 0.62
N ASN A 6 -59.39 -52.49 0.44
CA ASN A 6 -58.09 -52.19 -0.15
C ASN A 6 -58.25 -51.99 -1.67
N PHE A 7 -58.33 -50.74 -2.11
CA PHE A 7 -58.53 -50.37 -3.52
C PHE A 7 -57.36 -50.75 -4.46
N SER A 8 -56.23 -51.23 -3.93
CA SER A 8 -55.13 -51.73 -4.76
C SER A 8 -55.20 -53.23 -5.04
N THR A 9 -55.95 -54.02 -4.25
CA THR A 9 -55.99 -55.49 -4.38
C THR A 9 -57.40 -56.09 -4.37
N GLY A 10 -58.44 -55.31 -4.08
CA GLY A 10 -59.86 -55.72 -4.19
C GLY A 10 -60.34 -56.76 -3.18
N VAL A 11 -59.50 -57.17 -2.22
CA VAL A 11 -59.84 -58.16 -1.19
C VAL A 11 -60.27 -57.50 0.12
N VAL A 12 -61.33 -58.05 0.72
CA VAL A 12 -61.92 -57.56 1.98
C VAL A 12 -61.18 -58.21 3.16
N GLY A 13 -60.61 -57.39 4.05
CA GLY A 13 -59.85 -57.85 5.21
C GLY A 13 -60.04 -56.95 6.44
N PRO A 14 -59.61 -57.41 7.63
CA PRO A 14 -59.62 -56.59 8.84
C PRO A 14 -58.74 -55.36 8.67
N ASP A 15 -59.14 -54.22 9.25
CA ASP A 15 -58.38 -52.98 9.22
C ASP A 15 -57.03 -53.15 9.94
N ILE A 16 -55.95 -53.20 9.15
CA ILE A 16 -54.56 -53.27 9.64
C ILE A 16 -53.91 -51.89 9.73
N SER A 17 -54.67 -50.82 9.48
CA SER A 17 -54.15 -49.45 9.61
C SER A 17 -53.78 -49.22 11.06
N GLY A 18 -52.53 -48.82 11.32
CA GLY A 18 -52.10 -48.44 12.66
C GLY A 18 -53.04 -47.38 13.25
N PRO A 19 -53.17 -47.31 14.58
CA PRO A 19 -54.07 -46.35 15.23
C PRO A 19 -53.81 -44.95 14.67
N VAL A 20 -54.86 -44.19 14.37
CA VAL A 20 -54.79 -42.82 13.78
C VAL A 20 -53.85 -41.88 14.54
N ALA A 21 -53.57 -42.16 15.81
CA ALA A 21 -52.55 -41.50 16.63
C ALA A 21 -51.12 -41.56 16.03
N CYS A 22 -50.81 -42.56 15.20
CA CYS A 22 -49.51 -42.67 14.50
C CYS A 22 -49.42 -41.80 13.24
N LEU A 23 -50.54 -41.28 12.72
CA LEU A 23 -50.59 -40.36 11.58
C LEU A 23 -50.54 -38.88 12.02
N GLU A 24 -50.77 -38.61 13.30
CA GLU A 24 -50.52 -37.29 13.87
C GLU A 24 -49.01 -37.01 13.85
N ARG A 25 -48.61 -35.99 13.10
CA ARG A 25 -47.21 -35.56 13.07
C ARG A 25 -46.77 -35.27 14.51
N PRO A 26 -45.68 -35.90 14.99
CA PRO A 26 -45.14 -35.55 16.30
C PRO A 26 -44.78 -34.06 16.26
N LYS A 27 -45.41 -33.27 17.13
CA LYS A 27 -44.97 -31.88 17.37
C LYS A 27 -43.50 -31.98 17.77
N PRO A 28 -42.57 -31.31 17.08
CA PRO A 28 -41.18 -31.33 17.49
C PRO A 28 -41.13 -30.76 18.90
N GLU A 29 -40.75 -31.59 19.86
CA GLU A 29 -40.48 -31.15 21.22
C GLU A 29 -39.18 -30.36 21.17
N VAL A 30 -39.33 -29.06 20.90
CA VAL A 30 -38.20 -28.13 20.84
C VAL A 30 -37.67 -28.03 22.26
N ALA A 31 -36.63 -28.79 22.57
CA ALA A 31 -35.89 -28.68 23.82
C ALA A 31 -35.52 -27.21 24.05
N SER A 32 -35.65 -26.75 25.30
CA SER A 32 -35.35 -25.37 25.69
C SER A 32 -34.01 -24.94 25.06
N PRO A 33 -33.98 -23.89 24.22
CA PRO A 33 -32.77 -23.51 23.53
C PRO A 33 -31.66 -23.28 24.57
N GLY A 34 -30.55 -24.00 24.38
CA GLY A 34 -29.36 -23.84 25.20
C GLY A 34 -28.91 -22.38 25.24
N ALA A 35 -28.05 -22.02 26.19
CA ALA A 35 -27.59 -20.63 26.34
C ALA A 35 -27.03 -20.04 25.02
N ILE A 36 -26.32 -20.86 24.23
CA ILE A 36 -25.76 -20.47 22.93
C ILE A 36 -26.86 -20.25 21.88
N ALA A 37 -27.91 -21.09 21.85
CA ALA A 37 -29.03 -20.91 20.92
C ALA A 37 -29.86 -19.66 21.26
N ARG A 38 -30.02 -19.35 22.56
CA ARG A 38 -30.64 -18.09 23.03
C ARG A 38 -29.77 -16.87 22.70
N MET A 39 -28.44 -16.99 22.80
CA MET A 39 -27.52 -15.95 22.35
C MET A 39 -27.65 -15.71 20.84
N GLY A 40 -27.65 -16.77 20.03
CA GLY A 40 -27.75 -16.67 18.57
C GLY A 40 -29.05 -16.02 18.10
N THR A 41 -30.18 -16.39 18.70
CA THR A 41 -31.48 -15.75 18.40
C THR A 41 -31.53 -14.29 18.84
N ARG A 42 -30.92 -13.94 19.98
CA ARG A 42 -30.81 -12.54 20.43
C ARG A 42 -29.93 -11.70 19.50
N VAL A 43 -28.76 -12.21 19.08
CA VAL A 43 -27.87 -11.50 18.15
C VAL A 43 -28.57 -11.27 16.81
N ARG A 44 -29.23 -12.30 16.27
CA ARG A 44 -30.00 -12.19 15.03
C ARG A 44 -31.11 -11.14 15.14
N ALA A 45 -31.90 -11.18 16.21
CA ALA A 45 -32.99 -10.23 16.43
C ALA A 45 -32.48 -8.78 16.61
N SER A 46 -31.35 -8.60 17.31
CA SER A 46 -30.73 -7.28 17.44
C SER A 46 -30.24 -6.73 16.10
N PHE A 47 -29.66 -7.58 15.25
CA PHE A 47 -29.16 -7.17 13.94
C PHE A 47 -30.30 -6.80 12.99
N GLU A 48 -31.35 -7.63 12.94
CA GLU A 48 -32.55 -7.39 12.15
C GLU A 48 -33.27 -6.11 12.59
N GLY A 49 -33.39 -5.89 13.90
CA GLY A 49 -33.95 -4.65 14.47
C GLY A 49 -33.12 -3.40 14.17
N ALA A 50 -31.78 -3.51 14.22
CA ALA A 50 -30.90 -2.40 13.90
C ALA A 50 -31.01 -1.99 12.42
N VAL A 51 -30.94 -2.96 11.50
CA VAL A 51 -31.04 -2.70 10.06
C VAL A 51 -32.40 -2.13 9.69
N THR A 52 -33.50 -2.70 10.21
CA THR A 52 -34.85 -2.19 9.94
C THR A 52 -35.07 -0.78 10.52
N SER A 53 -34.56 -0.49 11.73
CA SER A 53 -34.64 0.85 12.33
C SER A 53 -33.84 1.91 11.57
N LEU A 54 -32.70 1.53 10.98
CA LEU A 54 -31.87 2.38 10.13
C LEU A 54 -32.53 2.67 8.78
N CYS A 55 -33.12 1.66 8.14
CA CYS A 55 -33.82 1.81 6.87
C CYS A 55 -35.21 2.47 7.00
N ALA A 56 -35.82 2.44 8.19
CA ALA A 56 -37.15 3.02 8.43
C ALA A 56 -37.19 4.56 8.35
N SER A 57 -36.05 5.25 8.33
CA SER A 57 -36.02 6.71 8.27
C SER A 57 -34.82 7.20 7.48
N TRP A 58 -35.06 7.94 6.42
CA TRP A 58 -34.02 8.46 5.52
C TRP A 58 -32.97 9.32 6.26
N TRP A 59 -33.37 10.05 7.32
CA TRP A 59 -32.45 10.80 8.19
C TRP A 59 -31.48 9.93 8.98
N ARG A 60 -31.91 8.76 9.47
CA ARG A 60 -31.04 7.85 10.25
C ARG A 60 -29.97 7.24 9.35
N SER A 61 -30.36 6.84 8.16
CA SER A 61 -29.43 6.36 7.13
C SER A 61 -28.38 7.43 6.79
N LEU A 62 -28.82 8.68 6.54
CA LEU A 62 -27.91 9.79 6.25
C LEU A 62 -26.95 10.07 7.43
N ALA A 63 -27.44 10.07 8.66
CA ALA A 63 -26.62 10.28 9.85
C ALA A 63 -25.52 9.22 9.99
N VAL A 64 -25.82 7.94 9.76
CA VAL A 64 -24.82 6.85 9.82
C VAL A 64 -23.75 7.00 8.75
N VAL A 65 -24.13 7.37 7.53
CA VAL A 65 -23.18 7.60 6.44
C VAL A 65 -22.23 8.75 6.81
N VAL A 66 -22.79 9.89 7.24
CA VAL A 66 -21.99 11.07 7.63
C VAL A 66 -21.04 10.74 8.78
N VAL A 67 -21.52 10.04 9.81
CA VAL A 67 -20.69 9.63 10.96
C VAL A 67 -19.56 8.70 10.51
N THR A 68 -19.86 7.69 9.71
CA THR A 68 -18.85 6.72 9.23
C THR A 68 -17.78 7.43 8.40
N VAL A 69 -18.17 8.32 7.50
CA VAL A 69 -17.25 9.12 6.67
C VAL A 69 -16.39 10.04 7.55
N ALA A 70 -17.00 10.74 8.51
CA ALA A 70 -16.28 11.63 9.42
C ALA A 70 -15.25 10.86 10.27
N VAL A 71 -15.60 9.66 10.75
CA VAL A 71 -14.66 8.78 11.46
C VAL A 71 -13.52 8.35 10.55
N ALA A 72 -13.81 7.92 9.33
CA ALA A 72 -12.78 7.50 8.37
C ALA A 72 -11.80 8.64 8.05
N VAL A 73 -12.31 9.84 7.79
CA VAL A 73 -11.49 11.04 7.53
C VAL A 73 -10.69 11.43 8.77
N GLY A 74 -11.30 11.44 9.96
CA GLY A 74 -10.62 11.79 11.21
C GLY A 74 -9.49 10.81 11.56
N VAL A 75 -9.71 9.52 11.36
CA VAL A 75 -8.68 8.49 11.50
C VAL A 75 -7.57 8.68 10.46
N GLY A 76 -7.93 8.93 9.21
CA GLY A 76 -6.98 9.24 8.14
C GLY A 76 -6.10 10.45 8.47
N TRP A 77 -6.69 11.55 8.94
CA TRP A 77 -5.97 12.75 9.36
C TRP A 77 -5.02 12.51 10.53
N LYS A 78 -5.43 11.68 11.50
CA LYS A 78 -4.57 11.33 12.64
C LYS A 78 -3.39 10.44 12.26
N LEU A 79 -3.57 9.59 11.24
CA LEU A 79 -2.58 8.60 10.81
C LEU A 79 -1.71 9.07 9.64
N LEU A 80 -2.06 10.18 8.97
CA LEU A 80 -1.27 10.72 7.87
C LEU A 80 0.13 11.13 8.39
N PRO A 81 1.21 10.46 7.95
CA PRO A 81 2.56 10.91 8.23
C PRO A 81 2.82 12.22 7.51
N LYS A 82 3.81 13.01 7.97
CA LYS A 82 4.20 14.23 7.27
C LYS A 82 4.53 13.88 5.81
N MET A 83 3.93 14.62 4.89
CA MET A 83 4.18 14.56 3.45
C MET A 83 5.57 15.13 3.12
N GLU A 84 6.61 14.76 3.87
CA GLU A 84 8.01 14.98 3.51
C GLU A 84 8.49 13.83 2.62
N TYR A 85 7.77 13.56 1.53
CA TYR A 85 8.23 12.60 0.51
C TYR A 85 9.19 13.22 -0.52
N LEU A 86 9.59 14.47 -0.31
CA LEU A 86 10.89 14.90 -0.79
C LEU A 86 11.66 15.43 0.42
N PRO A 87 12.72 14.73 0.90
CA PRO A 87 13.74 15.43 1.65
C PRO A 87 14.13 16.64 0.79
N THR A 88 14.06 17.84 1.37
CA THR A 88 14.52 19.07 0.73
C THR A 88 15.87 18.77 0.08
N GLY A 89 15.90 18.86 -1.24
CA GLY A 89 17.03 18.46 -2.07
C GLY A 89 18.29 19.21 -1.65
N ASN A 90 19.07 18.57 -0.80
CA ASN A 90 20.48 18.88 -0.63
C ASN A 90 21.29 17.61 -0.86
N ARG A 91 21.07 17.00 -2.04
CA ARG A 91 21.95 15.95 -2.52
C ARG A 91 23.20 16.68 -2.99
N ASN A 92 24.20 16.67 -2.14
CA ASN A 92 25.51 17.25 -2.35
C ASN A 92 26.27 16.49 -3.45
N LEU A 93 25.72 16.51 -4.67
CA LEU A 93 26.26 15.81 -5.82
C LEU A 93 25.96 16.66 -7.05
N ILE A 94 27.02 17.22 -7.63
CA ILE A 94 26.97 17.86 -8.93
C ILE A 94 27.49 16.84 -9.94
N PHE A 95 26.71 16.58 -10.98
CA PHE A 95 27.13 15.74 -12.09
C PHE A 95 26.96 16.51 -13.40
N GLY A 96 27.86 16.25 -14.34
CA GLY A 96 27.91 16.87 -15.65
C GLY A 96 28.21 15.81 -16.70
N ILE A 97 27.59 15.97 -17.86
CA ILE A 97 27.84 15.15 -19.04
C ILE A 97 28.66 16.01 -19.99
N ILE A 98 29.87 15.56 -20.33
CA ILE A 98 30.72 16.18 -21.32
C ILE A 98 30.64 15.30 -22.57
N VAL A 99 30.22 15.88 -23.69
CA VAL A 99 30.20 15.16 -24.98
C VAL A 99 31.44 15.57 -25.76
N PRO A 100 32.51 14.75 -25.79
CA PRO A 100 33.70 15.07 -26.56
C PRO A 100 33.39 15.07 -28.06
N ALA A 101 34.15 15.83 -28.85
CA ALA A 101 34.03 15.79 -30.30
C ALA A 101 34.34 14.36 -30.81
N PRO A 102 33.49 13.78 -31.67
CA PRO A 102 33.69 12.41 -32.15
C PRO A 102 35.00 12.33 -32.96
N GLY A 103 35.89 11.41 -32.57
CA GLY A 103 37.20 11.22 -33.23
C GLY A 103 38.41 11.14 -32.30
N TYR A 104 38.23 11.24 -30.97
CA TYR A 104 39.31 11.07 -30.00
C TYR A 104 39.76 9.60 -29.88
N ASN A 105 41.07 9.37 -29.92
CA ASN A 105 41.65 8.05 -29.65
C ASN A 105 41.41 7.68 -28.17
N PRO A 106 41.00 6.45 -27.84
CA PRO A 106 40.90 5.97 -26.46
C PRO A 106 42.09 6.34 -25.56
N THR A 107 43.32 6.29 -26.09
CA THR A 107 44.54 6.65 -25.35
C THR A 107 44.61 8.13 -24.95
N GLU A 108 44.04 9.01 -25.77
CA GLU A 108 43.98 10.45 -25.49
C GLU A 108 42.88 10.77 -24.48
N MET A 109 41.75 10.04 -24.49
CA MET A 109 40.73 10.17 -23.46
C MET A 109 41.24 9.72 -22.08
N GLU A 110 42.07 8.68 -22.02
CA GLU A 110 42.75 8.25 -20.78
C GLU A 110 43.69 9.35 -20.26
N ARG A 111 44.45 9.99 -21.16
CA ARG A 111 45.37 11.10 -20.79
C ARG A 111 44.60 12.31 -20.25
N MET A 112 43.47 12.65 -20.87
CA MET A 112 42.58 13.71 -20.40
C MET A 112 41.96 13.37 -19.03
N GLY A 113 41.47 12.14 -18.86
CA GLY A 113 40.93 11.67 -17.59
C GLY A 113 41.97 11.72 -16.46
N ALA A 114 43.21 11.30 -16.73
CA ALA A 114 44.31 11.36 -15.78
C ALA A 114 44.68 12.80 -15.39
N GLN A 115 44.68 13.74 -16.35
CA GLN A 115 44.95 15.14 -16.08
C GLN A 115 43.83 15.80 -15.25
N VAL A 116 42.57 15.52 -15.55
CA VAL A 116 41.41 16.01 -14.78
C VAL A 116 41.44 15.43 -13.37
N GLN A 117 41.75 14.13 -13.23
CA GLN A 117 41.84 13.48 -11.94
C GLN A 117 43.01 14.01 -11.08
N ASP A 118 44.17 14.32 -11.69
CA ASP A 118 45.31 14.95 -10.99
C ASP A 118 44.95 16.35 -10.45
N GLN A 119 44.19 17.15 -11.21
CA GLN A 119 43.73 18.46 -10.76
C GLN A 119 42.67 18.38 -9.65
N MET A 120 41.80 17.37 -9.69
CA MET A 120 40.78 17.13 -8.66
C MET A 120 41.37 16.54 -7.38
N SER A 121 42.43 15.72 -7.49
CA SER A 121 43.17 15.16 -6.36
C SER A 121 43.77 16.23 -5.44
N LYS A 122 44.24 17.35 -6.02
CA LYS A 122 44.81 18.50 -5.28
C LYS A 122 43.80 19.20 -4.36
N HIS A 123 42.51 18.99 -4.57
CA HIS A 123 41.41 19.61 -3.81
C HIS A 123 40.58 18.56 -3.02
N THR A 124 41.06 17.31 -2.95
CA THR A 124 40.41 16.23 -2.20
C THR A 124 40.83 16.32 -0.73
N GLY A 125 39.88 16.61 0.15
CA GLY A 125 40.10 16.70 1.61
C GLY A 125 40.86 17.94 2.12
N GLN A 126 41.11 18.95 1.28
CA GLN A 126 41.68 20.24 1.71
C GLN A 126 40.92 21.41 1.09
N ASP A 127 40.54 22.41 1.91
CA ASP A 127 39.92 23.66 1.47
C ASP A 127 41.04 24.61 1.00
N VAL A 128 41.23 24.71 -0.32
CA VAL A 128 42.28 25.53 -0.93
C VAL A 128 41.62 26.55 -1.83
N GLY A 129 41.87 27.84 -1.58
CA GLY A 129 41.49 28.93 -2.49
C GLY A 129 39.99 29.26 -2.54
N GLY A 130 39.20 28.88 -1.53
CA GLY A 130 37.77 29.20 -1.45
C GLY A 130 36.84 28.19 -2.13
N VAL A 131 37.36 27.05 -2.60
CA VAL A 131 36.57 25.93 -3.13
C VAL A 131 36.37 24.89 -2.02
N PRO A 132 35.13 24.55 -1.65
CA PRO A 132 34.87 23.60 -0.57
C PRO A 132 35.48 22.23 -0.88
N ALA A 133 36.05 21.59 0.15
CA ALA A 133 36.72 20.29 0.04
C ALA A 133 35.83 19.27 -0.70
N ILE A 134 36.41 18.62 -1.71
CA ILE A 134 35.72 17.59 -2.50
C ILE A 134 35.87 16.27 -1.77
N SER A 135 34.76 15.67 -1.31
CA SER A 135 34.77 14.39 -0.61
C SER A 135 34.96 13.21 -1.58
N ARG A 136 34.39 13.32 -2.79
CA ARG A 136 34.56 12.33 -3.86
C ARG A 136 34.30 12.94 -5.22
N SER A 137 35.20 12.70 -6.17
CA SER A 137 35.01 12.99 -7.59
C SER A 137 35.12 11.72 -8.42
N PHE A 138 34.31 11.59 -9.47
CA PHE A 138 34.40 10.50 -10.44
C PHE A 138 34.47 11.06 -11.85
N PHE A 139 35.16 10.35 -12.73
CA PHE A 139 35.27 10.62 -14.15
C PHE A 139 35.22 9.27 -14.88
N VAL A 140 34.17 9.07 -15.67
CA VAL A 140 33.97 7.85 -16.47
C VAL A 140 33.82 8.28 -17.92
N GLY A 141 34.80 7.97 -18.76
CA GLY A 141 34.78 8.31 -20.18
C GLY A 141 34.41 7.10 -21.05
N GLU A 142 33.35 7.21 -21.82
CA GLU A 142 33.02 6.35 -22.96
C GLU A 142 33.31 7.14 -24.27
N PRO A 143 33.64 6.49 -25.41
CA PRO A 143 34.00 7.20 -26.65
C PRO A 143 32.96 8.20 -27.18
N SER A 144 31.71 8.07 -26.76
CA SER A 144 30.60 8.95 -27.13
C SER A 144 30.22 9.95 -26.03
N GLN A 145 30.61 9.72 -24.77
CA GLN A 145 30.15 10.51 -23.63
C GLN A 145 31.05 10.34 -22.40
N VAL A 146 31.38 11.46 -21.77
CA VAL A 146 32.11 11.50 -20.51
C VAL A 146 31.15 11.90 -19.39
N PHE A 147 31.06 11.07 -18.35
CA PHE A 147 30.29 11.29 -17.15
C PHE A 147 31.23 11.69 -16.01
N ALA A 148 31.14 12.94 -15.56
CA ALA A 148 31.96 13.47 -14.48
C ALA A 148 31.09 14.06 -13.37
N GLY A 149 31.49 13.91 -12.13
CA GLY A 149 30.75 14.48 -11.01
C GLY A 149 31.59 14.59 -9.74
N SER A 150 31.16 15.47 -8.85
CA SER A 150 31.83 15.80 -7.60
C SER A 150 30.84 16.01 -6.46
N VAL A 151 31.24 15.57 -5.28
CA VAL A 151 30.51 15.68 -4.00
C VAL A 151 31.31 16.64 -3.12
N ALA A 152 30.71 17.74 -2.66
CA ALA A 152 31.34 18.62 -1.67
C ALA A 152 31.35 17.93 -0.30
N GLU A 153 32.15 18.40 0.65
CA GLU A 153 32.08 17.94 2.04
C GLU A 153 31.02 18.73 2.84
N ASP A 154 30.82 20.01 2.52
CA ASP A 154 29.80 20.88 3.12
C ASP A 154 28.55 21.00 2.22
N PRO A 155 27.37 20.51 2.66
CA PRO A 155 26.12 20.61 1.90
C PRO A 155 25.63 22.05 1.66
N ASN A 156 26.11 23.07 2.38
CA ASN A 156 25.66 24.46 2.19
C ASN A 156 26.46 25.22 1.13
N ARG A 157 27.57 24.67 0.63
CA ARG A 157 28.51 25.34 -0.29
C ARG A 157 28.55 24.75 -1.70
N VAL A 158 27.53 23.97 -2.08
CA VAL A 158 27.42 23.32 -3.41
C VAL A 158 27.45 24.33 -4.56
N LYS A 159 26.94 25.54 -4.37
CA LYS A 159 26.94 26.60 -5.40
C LYS A 159 28.34 27.11 -5.76
N ASP A 160 29.27 27.15 -4.79
CA ASP A 160 30.65 27.57 -5.01
C ASP A 160 31.41 26.52 -5.82
N LEU A 161 31.16 25.24 -5.53
CA LEU A 161 31.73 24.10 -6.25
C LEU A 161 31.23 24.05 -7.71
N LEU A 162 29.96 24.37 -7.95
CA LEU A 162 29.40 24.48 -9.31
C LEU A 162 30.13 25.52 -10.16
N ASN A 163 30.47 26.67 -9.56
CA ASN A 163 31.19 27.74 -10.26
C ASN A 163 32.64 27.34 -10.58
N PHE A 164 33.30 26.61 -9.68
CA PHE A 164 34.63 26.06 -9.92
C PHE A 164 34.64 25.04 -11.07
N VAL A 165 33.74 24.05 -11.04
CA VAL A 165 33.66 23.00 -12.08
C VAL A 165 33.34 23.59 -13.46
N ARG A 166 32.55 24.66 -13.53
CA ARG A 166 32.29 25.39 -14.79
C ARG A 166 33.48 26.20 -15.31
N GLY A 167 34.42 26.58 -14.44
CA GLY A 167 35.61 27.35 -14.80
C GLY A 167 36.79 26.51 -15.27
N VAL A 168 36.74 25.18 -15.12
CA VAL A 168 37.76 24.25 -15.59
C VAL A 168 37.48 23.92 -17.06
N HIS A 169 38.13 24.67 -17.97
CA HIS A 169 38.19 24.40 -19.40
C HIS A 169 39.59 23.92 -19.81
#